data_AF-A0A529TUW1-F1
#
_entry.id   AF-A0A529TUW1-F1
#
_cell.length_a   1.000
_cell.length_b   1.000
_cell.length_c   1.000
_cell.angle_alpha   90.00
_cell.angle_beta   90.00
_cell.angle_gamma   90.00
#
_symmetry.space_group_name_H-M   'P 1'
#
loop_
_entity.id
_entity.type
_entity.pdbx_description
1 polymer ?
#
loop_
_entity_poly.entity_id
_entity_poly.type
_entity_poly.pdbx_seq_one_letter_code
_entity_poly.pdbx_strand_id
1 'polypeptide(L)'
;MRSDLAPKRRSSGGPRDGASSTLGKRPRNKGEQGMRNKLLRLIGAIGIALMPVIAEAQDITFATEAAYPPFNFRAPDGSIAGFEIDLGQALCKKMNRKCTFVA
;
A
#
# COMPACT_ATOMS: atom_id res chain seq x y z
N MET A 1 -36.75 -43.99 1.76
CA MET A 1 -37.89 -44.57 2.52
C MET A 1 -37.43 -44.77 3.96
N ARG A 2 -38.27 -44.27 4.88
CA ARG A 2 -38.25 -44.35 6.36
C ARG A 2 -37.21 -45.26 7.02
N SER A 3 -36.53 -44.71 8.01
CA SER A 3 -36.55 -45.29 9.36
C SER A 3 -35.97 -44.30 10.36
N ASP A 4 -36.86 -43.78 11.19
CA ASP A 4 -36.60 -43.18 12.50
C ASP A 4 -35.57 -43.99 13.30
N LEU A 5 -34.77 -43.32 14.14
CA LEU A 5 -34.68 -43.64 15.57
C LEU A 5 -33.80 -42.59 16.27
N ALA A 6 -34.46 -41.69 16.99
CA ALA A 6 -33.85 -41.00 18.12
C ALA A 6 -33.84 -41.91 19.36
N PRO A 7 -32.89 -41.70 20.31
CA PRO A 7 -33.23 -41.87 21.71
C PRO A 7 -32.89 -40.64 22.57
N LYS A 8 -33.99 -40.04 23.05
CA LYS A 8 -34.30 -39.47 24.39
C LYS A 8 -33.16 -39.14 25.39
N ARG A 9 -33.04 -37.82 25.64
CA ARG A 9 -32.94 -37.06 26.92
C ARG A 9 -32.25 -37.65 28.17
N ARG A 10 -31.38 -36.82 28.76
CA ARG A 10 -31.35 -36.49 30.20
C ARG A 10 -30.80 -35.06 30.33
N SER A 11 -31.62 -34.03 30.52
CA SER A 11 -32.18 -33.55 31.81
C SER A 11 -31.12 -33.34 32.88
N SER A 12 -30.52 -32.14 32.89
CA SER A 12 -30.06 -31.50 34.12
C SER A 12 -30.54 -30.05 34.08
N GLY A 13 -31.70 -29.81 34.69
CA GLY A 13 -32.16 -28.47 34.97
C GLY A 13 -31.25 -27.78 35.96
N GLY A 14 -30.95 -26.51 35.70
CA GLY A 14 -30.40 -25.54 36.64
C GLY A 14 -31.01 -24.17 36.32
N PRO A 15 -31.35 -23.35 37.33
CA PRO A 15 -32.45 -22.40 37.26
C PRO A 15 -31.98 -20.96 37.04
N ARG A 16 -32.84 -20.18 36.36
CA ARG A 16 -32.94 -18.69 36.39
C ARG A 16 -31.64 -18.00 35.94
N ASP A 17 -31.69 -17.07 34.98
CA ASP A 17 -31.89 -15.68 35.34
C ASP A 17 -32.37 -14.90 34.11
N GLY A 18 -33.58 -14.37 34.22
CA GLY A 18 -33.90 -13.13 33.55
C GLY A 18 -33.02 -12.04 34.15
N ALA A 19 -32.06 -11.56 33.38
CA ALA A 19 -31.40 -10.28 33.62
C ALA A 19 -31.14 -9.61 32.28
N SER A 20 -32.25 -9.21 31.64
CA SER A 20 -32.28 -7.97 30.89
C SER A 20 -32.00 -6.84 31.89
N SER A 21 -30.74 -6.56 32.15
CA SER A 21 -30.31 -5.40 32.95
C SER A 21 -29.16 -4.72 32.22
N THR A 22 -29.54 -3.75 31.38
CA THR A 22 -28.93 -2.41 31.41
C THR A 22 -27.44 -2.40 31.73
N LEU A 23 -26.57 -2.68 30.76
CA LEU A 23 -25.20 -2.19 30.84
C LEU A 23 -25.30 -0.67 30.70
N GLY A 24 -25.41 0.00 31.85
CA GLY A 24 -25.64 1.42 31.98
C GLY A 24 -24.68 2.17 31.08
N LYS A 25 -25.24 2.96 30.15
CA LYS A 25 -24.46 3.99 29.46
C LYS A 25 -23.92 4.91 30.55
N ARG A 26 -22.63 4.78 30.88
CA ARG A 26 -21.95 5.75 31.76
C ARG A 26 -22.27 7.14 31.21
N PRO A 27 -22.82 8.06 32.01
CA PRO A 27 -23.08 9.41 31.54
C PRO A 27 -21.73 10.00 31.13
N ARG A 28 -21.59 10.32 29.84
CA ARG A 28 -20.36 10.93 29.33
C ARG A 28 -20.29 12.33 29.95
N ASN A 29 -19.33 12.53 30.85
CA ASN A 29 -19.12 13.82 31.49
C ASN A 29 -18.64 14.82 30.42
N LYS A 30 -19.34 15.97 30.29
CA LYS A 30 -19.03 17.02 29.29
C LYS A 30 -17.57 17.49 29.35
N GLY A 31 -16.94 17.47 30.52
CA GLY A 31 -15.52 17.79 30.69
C GLY A 31 -14.58 16.77 30.05
N GLU A 32 -14.91 15.49 30.17
CA GLU A 32 -14.15 14.37 29.58
C GLU A 32 -14.31 14.31 28.05
N GLN A 33 -15.50 14.65 27.54
CA GLN A 33 -15.79 14.83 26.12
C GLN A 33 -15.06 16.05 25.53
N GLY A 34 -15.05 17.17 26.24
CA GLY A 34 -14.35 18.38 25.81
C GLY A 34 -12.84 18.17 25.68
N MET A 35 -12.24 17.49 26.65
CA MET A 35 -10.80 17.20 26.65
C MET A 35 -10.43 16.13 25.61
N ARG A 36 -11.24 15.08 25.42
CA ARG A 36 -11.04 14.11 24.33
C ARG A 36 -11.14 14.77 22.96
N ASN A 37 -12.10 15.66 22.72
CA ASN A 37 -12.24 16.34 21.43
C ASN A 37 -11.10 17.36 21.17
N LYS A 38 -10.57 18.02 22.21
CA LYS A 38 -9.37 18.85 22.11
C LYS A 38 -8.12 18.02 21.83
N LEU A 39 -7.99 16.86 22.49
CA LEU A 39 -6.88 15.93 22.29
C LEU A 39 -6.92 15.31 20.88
N LEU A 40 -8.09 14.88 20.40
CA LEU A 40 -8.30 14.40 19.04
C LEU A 40 -7.98 15.46 17.98
N ARG A 41 -8.32 16.73 18.23
CA ARG A 41 -7.98 17.85 17.34
C ARG A 41 -6.48 18.15 17.29
N LEU A 42 -5.80 18.11 18.43
CA LEU A 42 -4.35 18.31 18.50
C LEU A 42 -3.57 17.19 17.80
N ILE A 43 -3.98 15.93 17.99
CA ILE A 43 -3.36 14.79 17.29
C ILE A 43 -3.63 14.87 15.77
N GLY A 44 -4.84 15.25 15.37
CA GLY A 44 -5.19 15.44 13.95
C GLY A 44 -4.39 16.55 13.25
N ALA A 45 -4.08 17.65 13.95
CA ALA A 45 -3.29 18.75 13.40
C ALA A 45 -1.79 18.41 13.27
N ILE A 46 -1.25 17.58 14.18
CA ILE A 46 0.17 17.18 14.16
C ILE A 46 0.43 16.06 13.13
N GLY A 47 -0.56 15.20 12.86
CA GLY A 47 -0.39 14.04 11.98
C GLY A 47 -0.14 14.35 10.50
N ILE A 48 -0.51 15.54 10.02
CA ILE A 48 -0.37 15.92 8.59
C ILE A 48 1.07 16.35 8.26
N ALA A 49 1.82 16.91 9.21
CA ALA A 49 3.16 17.45 8.96
C ALA A 49 4.26 16.38 8.81
N LEU A 50 3.97 15.12 9.17
CA LEU A 50 4.96 14.02 9.18
C LEU A 50 4.77 13.01 8.05
N MET A 51 3.96 13.32 7.04
CA MET A 51 3.81 12.44 5.87
C MET A 51 5.05 12.52 4.98
N PRO A 52 5.78 11.41 4.74
CA PRO A 52 6.89 11.41 3.80
C PRO A 52 6.34 11.64 2.38
N VAL A 53 6.89 12.62 1.67
CA VAL A 53 6.66 12.78 0.23
C VAL A 53 7.46 11.71 -0.48
N ILE A 54 6.79 10.69 -1.01
CA ILE A 54 7.43 9.68 -1.86
C ILE A 54 7.57 10.30 -3.25
N ALA A 55 8.78 10.74 -3.60
CA ALA A 55 9.10 11.09 -4.97
C ALA A 55 9.34 9.81 -5.77
N GLU A 56 8.41 9.45 -6.66
CA GLU A 56 8.68 8.42 -7.66
C GLU A 56 9.70 8.98 -8.64
N ALA A 57 10.78 8.24 -8.84
CA ALA A 57 11.77 8.65 -9.79
C ALA A 57 11.42 8.14 -11.19
N GLN A 58 11.49 9.05 -12.15
CA GLN A 58 11.09 8.76 -13.52
C GLN A 58 12.14 7.93 -14.27
N ASP A 59 11.65 7.15 -15.23
CA ASP A 59 12.46 6.44 -16.21
C ASP A 59 13.23 7.42 -17.10
N ILE A 60 14.42 7.02 -17.57
CA ILE A 60 15.30 7.89 -18.36
C ILE A 60 15.21 7.50 -19.84
N THR A 61 14.98 8.47 -20.71
CA THR A 61 15.00 8.29 -22.16
C THR A 61 16.22 9.01 -22.74
N PHE A 62 17.09 8.27 -23.41
CA PHE A 62 18.22 8.82 -24.17
C PHE A 62 17.82 8.99 -25.63
N ALA A 63 17.94 10.21 -26.15
CA ALA A 63 17.79 10.49 -27.57
C ALA A 63 19.16 10.53 -28.24
N THR A 64 19.31 9.81 -29.35
CA THR A 64 20.54 9.74 -30.15
C THR A 64 20.19 9.76 -31.63
N GLU A 65 21.13 10.08 -32.51
CA GLU A 65 20.89 10.11 -33.96
C GLU A 65 20.84 8.70 -34.59
N ALA A 66 21.46 7.71 -33.93
CA ALA A 66 21.65 6.34 -34.43
C ALA A 66 22.27 6.27 -35.85
N ALA A 67 23.21 7.17 -36.14
CA ALA A 67 23.80 7.35 -37.47
C ALA A 67 25.33 7.53 -37.47
N TYR A 68 26.00 7.42 -36.31
CA TYR A 68 27.43 7.69 -36.16
C TYR A 68 28.22 6.54 -35.50
N PRO A 69 28.56 5.49 -36.28
CA PRO A 69 29.44 4.42 -35.80
C PRO A 69 30.84 4.94 -35.41
N PRO A 70 31.47 4.37 -34.35
CA PRO A 70 30.99 3.28 -33.48
C PRO A 70 30.21 3.76 -32.24
N PHE A 71 29.79 5.03 -32.19
CA PHE A 71 29.26 5.67 -30.99
C PHE A 71 27.76 5.44 -30.80
N ASN A 72 26.97 5.65 -31.85
CA ASN A 72 25.55 5.32 -31.89
C ASN A 72 25.15 4.92 -33.32
N PHE A 73 24.45 3.82 -33.52
CA PHE A 73 24.04 3.37 -34.85
C PHE A 73 22.89 2.36 -34.78
N ARG A 74 22.11 2.25 -35.85
CA ARG A 74 21.16 1.15 -36.03
C ARG A 74 21.88 -0.13 -36.47
N ALA A 75 21.73 -1.19 -35.68
CA ALA A 75 22.18 -2.54 -36.02
C ALA A 75 21.25 -3.19 -37.06
N PRO A 76 21.66 -4.28 -37.72
CA PRO A 76 20.85 -4.95 -38.74
C PRO A 76 19.50 -5.49 -38.26
N ASP A 77 19.37 -5.74 -36.95
CA ASP A 77 18.14 -6.16 -36.30
C ASP A 77 17.20 -5.00 -35.94
N GLY A 78 17.62 -3.75 -36.23
CA GLY A 78 16.87 -2.53 -35.94
C GLY A 78 17.11 -1.95 -34.55
N SER A 79 17.91 -2.60 -33.69
CA SER A 79 18.29 -2.06 -32.38
C SER A 79 19.28 -0.90 -32.51
N ILE A 80 19.34 -0.03 -31.50
CA ILE A 80 20.37 1.01 -31.42
C ILE A 80 21.55 0.45 -30.61
N ALA A 81 22.75 0.51 -31.17
CA ALA A 81 23.98 0.01 -30.58
C ALA A 81 25.10 1.05 -30.67
N GLY A 82 26.21 0.79 -29.96
CA GLY A 82 27.40 1.63 -29.96
C GLY A 82 27.82 2.07 -28.57
N PHE A 83 28.98 2.74 -28.50
CA PHE A 83 29.59 3.14 -27.24
C PHE A 83 28.67 3.98 -26.34
N GLU A 84 27.89 4.90 -26.90
CA GLU A 84 26.97 5.75 -26.12
C GLU A 84 25.84 4.93 -25.49
N ILE A 85 25.41 3.86 -26.16
CA ILE A 85 24.35 2.96 -25.66
C ILE A 85 24.89 2.14 -24.49
N ASP A 86 26.10 1.59 -24.62
CA ASP A 86 26.77 0.84 -23.56
C ASP A 86 27.03 1.72 -22.33
N LEU A 87 27.48 2.96 -22.56
CA LEU A 87 27.70 3.95 -21.51
C LEU A 87 26.39 4.31 -20.80
N GLY A 88 25.33 4.59 -21.56
CA GLY A 88 24.00 4.89 -21.01
C GLY A 88 23.48 3.73 -20.15
N GLN A 89 23.55 2.49 -20.65
CA GLN A 89 23.13 1.30 -19.90
C GLN A 89 23.94 1.12 -18.60
N ALA A 90 25.25 1.30 -18.64
CA ALA A 90 26.10 1.22 -17.47
C ALA A 90 25.75 2.28 -16.41
N LEU A 91 25.47 3.51 -16.86
CA LEU A 91 25.03 4.61 -16.00
C LEU A 91 23.69 4.28 -15.35
N CYS A 92 22.73 3.79 -16.13
CA CYS A 92 21.41 3.39 -15.64
C CYS A 92 21.46 2.25 -14.62
N LYS A 93 22.32 1.26 -14.86
CA LYS A 93 22.59 0.20 -13.90
C LYS A 93 23.15 0.75 -12.59
N LYS A 94 24.07 1.72 -12.65
CA LYS A 94 24.66 2.34 -11.46
C LYS A 94 23.63 3.16 -10.67
N MET A 95 22.68 3.80 -11.36
CA MET A 95 21.60 4.59 -10.74
C MET A 95 20.40 3.75 -10.30
N ASN A 96 20.37 2.45 -10.63
CA ASN A 96 19.21 1.58 -10.47
C ASN A 96 17.94 2.19 -11.12
N ARG A 97 18.08 2.57 -12.40
CA ARG A 97 17.02 3.18 -13.22
C ARG A 97 16.73 2.34 -14.45
N LYS A 98 15.48 2.38 -14.92
CA LYS A 98 15.14 1.90 -16.25
C LYS A 98 15.51 2.96 -17.27
N CYS A 99 16.01 2.50 -18.41
CA CYS A 99 16.42 3.36 -19.50
C CYS A 99 15.95 2.85 -20.85
N THR A 100 15.58 3.79 -21.71
CA THR A 100 15.17 3.56 -23.09
C THR A 100 16.01 4.43 -24.01
N PHE A 101 16.18 3.98 -25.25
CA PHE A 101 16.93 4.69 -26.27
C PHE A 101 16.02 4.93 -27.48
N VAL A 102 16.02 6.16 -27.99
CA VAL A 102 15.23 6.59 -29.15
C VAL A 102 16.12 7.29 -30.16
N ALA A 103 15.76 7.17 -31.44
CA ALA A 103 16.41 7.82 -32.57
C ALA A 103 15.39 8.22 -33.64
#